data_AF-A0A2G9RE96-F1
#
_entry.id   AF-A0A2G9RE96-F1
#
_cell.length_a   1.000
_cell.length_b   1.000
_cell.length_c   1.000
_cell.angle_alpha   90.00
_cell.angle_beta   90.00
_cell.angle_gamma   90.00
#
_symmetry.space_group_name_H-M   'P 1'
#
loop_
_entity.id
_entity.type
_entity.pdbx_description
1 polymer ?
#
loop_
_entity_poly.entity_id
_entity_poly.type
_entity_poly.pdbx_seq_one_letter_code
_entity_poly.pdbx_strand_id
1 'polypeptide(L)' 'MSASEFLVDDQCLVKLLKGLCLKYLDRIDEAEECFKYISVNEKRIKYDEYLVPNALLELALLYLQLDRREDAVKLLESAK' A
#
# COMPACT_ATOMS: atom_id res chain seq x y z
N MET A 1 22.65 -14.63 -7.93
CA MET A 1 21.39 -14.27 -7.25
C MET A 1 21.54 -12.82 -6.79
N SER A 2 20.90 -11.88 -7.48
CA SER A 2 21.12 -10.45 -7.21
C SER A 2 20.25 -10.02 -6.04
N ALA A 3 20.86 -9.48 -4.97
CA ALA A 3 20.19 -8.97 -3.77
C ALA A 3 19.16 -7.84 -4.02
N SER A 4 19.06 -7.36 -5.26
CA SER A 4 18.21 -6.26 -5.69
C SER A 4 16.72 -6.59 -5.74
N GLU A 5 16.35 -7.87 -5.92
CA GLU A 5 14.93 -8.26 -6.04
C GLU A 5 14.20 -8.25 -4.69
N PHE A 6 14.87 -8.58 -3.59
CA PHE A 6 14.29 -8.52 -2.23
C PHE A 6 14.21 -7.09 -1.67
N LEU A 7 15.07 -6.19 -2.17
CA LEU A 7 15.16 -4.80 -1.72
C LEU A 7 13.86 -4.02 -2.00
N VAL A 8 13.13 -4.39 -3.05
CA VAL A 8 11.83 -3.77 -3.39
C VAL A 8 10.73 -4.25 -2.45
N ASP A 9 10.70 -5.54 -2.14
CA ASP A 9 9.76 -6.13 -1.18
C ASP A 9 10.00 -5.56 0.22
N ASP A 10 11.25 -5.54 0.69
CA ASP A 10 11.64 -4.97 1.99
C ASP A 10 11.24 -3.49 2.09
N GLN A 11 11.47 -2.71 1.02
CA GLN A 11 11.04 -1.31 0.98
C GLN A 11 9.53 -1.16 1.03
N CYS A 12 8.78 -2.00 0.33
CA CYS A 12 7.33 -1.95 0.34
C CYS A 12 6.76 -2.34 1.70
N LEU A 13 7.34 -3.34 2.38
CA LEU A 13 6.98 -3.72 3.75
C LEU A 13 7.22 -2.58 4.74
N VAL A 14 8.39 -1.92 4.67
CA VAL A 14 8.70 -0.77 5.53
C VAL A 14 7.75 0.40 5.23
N LYS A 15 7.40 0.64 3.97
CA LYS A 15 6.44 1.68 3.58
C LYS A 15 5.04 1.39 4.09
N LEU A 16 4.61 0.13 4.09
CA LEU A 16 3.31 -0.30 4.61
C LEU A 16 3.22 -0.02 6.11
N LEU A 17 4.24 -0.46 6.87
CA LEU A 17 4.35 -0.21 8.31
C LEU A 17 4.40 1.28 8.62
N LYS A 18 5.15 2.06 7.82
CA LYS A 18 5.20 3.51 7.96
C LYS A 18 3.83 4.16 7.71
N GLY A 19 3.11 3.72 6.67
CA GLY A 19 1.76 4.19 6.36
C GLY A 19 0.77 3.91 7.49
N LEU A 20 0.85 2.72 8.11
CA LEU A 20 0.08 2.38 9.30
C LEU A 20 0.38 3.30 10.47
N CYS A 21 1.66 3.54 10.79
CA CYS A 21 2.04 4.47 11.84
C CYS A 21 1.52 5.90 11.57
N LEU A 22 1.62 6.37 10.32
CA LEU A 22 1.13 7.69 9.92
C LEU A 22 -0.39 7.82 10.04
N LYS A 23 -1.13 6.75 9.71
CA LYS A 23 -2.58 6.66 9.91
C LYS A 23 -2.95 6.81 11.38
N TYR A 24 -2.23 6.16 12.30
CA TYR A 24 -2.43 6.33 13.75
C TYR A 24 -2.04 7.72 14.27
N LEU A 25 -1.19 8.46 13.53
CA LEU A 25 -0.78 9.82 13.85
C LEU A 25 -1.67 10.89 13.19
N ASP A 26 -2.80 10.51 12.59
CA ASP A 26 -3.70 11.40 11.82
C ASP A 26 -3.04 12.06 10.59
N ARG A 27 -1.89 11.53 10.14
CA ARG A 27 -1.16 12.00 8.95
C ARG A 27 -1.59 11.22 7.71
N ILE A 28 -2.85 11.39 7.37
CA ILE A 28 -3.56 10.66 6.32
C ILE A 28 -2.91 10.84 4.93
N ASP A 29 -2.49 12.06 4.57
CA ASP A 29 -1.91 12.33 3.24
C ASP A 29 -0.59 11.57 3.01
N GLU A 30 0.28 11.52 4.02
CA GLU A 30 1.55 10.79 3.91
C GLU A 30 1.37 9.27 3.98
N ALA A 31 0.35 8.81 4.71
CA ALA A 31 -0.05 7.42 4.67
C ALA A 31 -0.52 7.03 3.26
N GLU A 32 -1.36 7.87 2.62
CA GLU A 32 -1.79 7.69 1.24
C GLU A 32 -0.60 7.59 0.29
N GLU A 33 0.37 8.51 0.35
CA GLU A 33 1.57 8.45 -0.50
C GLU A 33 2.38 7.17 -0.29
N CYS A 34 2.50 6.70 0.96
CA CYS A 34 3.19 5.45 1.26
C CYS A 34 2.51 4.25 0.60
N PHE A 35 1.18 4.16 0.67
CA PHE A 35 0.43 3.05 0.07
C PHE A 35 0.34 3.14 -1.46
N LYS A 36 0.19 4.35 -2.01
CA LYS A 36 0.26 4.59 -3.47
C LYS A 36 1.60 4.16 -4.06
N TYR A 37 2.70 4.43 -3.34
CA TYR A 37 4.03 4.00 -3.76
C TYR A 37 4.12 2.48 -3.90
N ILE A 38 3.52 1.74 -2.98
CA ILE A 38 3.48 0.27 -3.02
C ILE A 38 2.64 -0.21 -4.21
N SER A 39 1.46 0.38 -4.43
CA SER A 39 0.59 0.04 -5.58
C SER A 39 1.24 0.34 -6.94
N VAL A 40 2.05 1.38 -7.05
CA VAL A 40 2.82 1.66 -8.28
C VAL A 40 3.98 0.67 -8.47
N ASN A 41 4.62 0.25 -7.37
CA ASN A 41 5.70 -0.72 -7.40
C ASN A 41 5.23 -2.18 -7.36
N GLU A 42 3.93 -2.45 -7.30
CA GLU A 42 3.35 -3.79 -7.26
C GLU A 42 3.85 -4.67 -8.41
N LYS A 43 4.02 -4.10 -9.62
CA LYS A 43 4.49 -4.84 -10.80
C LYS A 43 5.96 -5.29 -10.69
N ARG A 44 6.70 -4.74 -9.73
CA ARG A 44 8.09 -5.09 -9.43
C ARG A 44 8.20 -6.07 -8.25
N ILE A 45 7.14 -6.17 -7.45
CA ILE A 45 7.00 -7.12 -6.35
C ILE A 45 6.66 -8.48 -6.99
N LYS A 46 7.58 -9.44 -6.84
CA LYS A 46 7.51 -10.74 -7.54
C LYS A 46 7.21 -11.91 -6.62
N TYR A 47 7.34 -11.72 -5.30
CA TYR A 47 7.34 -12.81 -4.32
C TYR A 47 6.29 -12.67 -3.23
N ASP A 48 5.75 -11.48 -2.99
CA ASP A 48 4.85 -11.22 -1.86
C ASP A 48 3.41 -10.98 -2.34
N GLU A 49 2.72 -12.07 -2.72
CA GLU A 49 1.33 -12.07 -3.22
C GLU A 49 0.34 -11.44 -2.25
N TYR A 50 0.68 -11.34 -0.95
CA TYR A 50 -0.18 -10.75 0.07
C TYR A 50 0.16 -9.30 0.38
N LEU A 51 1.36 -8.82 0.05
CA LEU A 51 1.81 -7.46 0.38
C LEU A 51 1.04 -6.40 -0.40
N VAL A 52 0.84 -6.66 -1.69
CA VAL A 52 0.10 -5.79 -2.62
C VAL A 52 -1.38 -5.66 -2.23
N PRO A 53 -2.15 -6.76 -2.09
CA PRO A 53 -3.56 -6.65 -1.69
C PRO A 53 -3.72 -6.07 -0.28
N ASN A 54 -2.78 -6.31 0.64
CA ASN A 54 -2.84 -5.71 1.97
C ASN A 54 -2.59 -4.18 1.93
N ALA A 55 -1.68 -3.71 1.06
CA ALA A 55 -1.47 -2.28 0.83
C ALA A 55 -2.67 -1.60 0.16
N LEU A 56 -3.28 -2.26 -0.82
CA LEU A 56 -4.49 -1.78 -1.50
C LEU A 56 -5.68 -1.73 -0.54
N LEU A 57 -5.82 -2.72 0.34
CA LEU A 57 -6.84 -2.75 1.39
C LEU A 57 -6.69 -1.56 2.35
N GLU A 58 -5.48 -1.32 2.88
CA GLU A 58 -5.25 -0.19 3.78
C GLU A 58 -5.49 1.16 3.10
N LEU A 59 -5.11 1.29 1.81
CA LEU A 59 -5.40 2.49 1.02
C LEU A 59 -6.90 2.68 0.82
N ALA A 60 -7.64 1.60 0.54
CA ALA A 60 -9.10 1.65 0.42
C ALA A 60 -9.76 2.04 1.74
N LEU A 61 -9.30 1.51 2.87
CA LEU A 61 -9.80 1.91 4.20
C LEU A 61 -9.55 3.40 4.47
N LEU A 62 -8.39 3.92 4.08
CA LEU A 62 -8.07 5.34 4.13
C LEU A 62 -9.02 6.19 3.28
N TYR A 63 -9.30 5.75 2.05
CA TYR A 63 -10.26 6.42 1.17
C TYR A 63 -11.69 6.37 1.70
N LEU A 64 -12.09 5.29 2.38
CA LEU A 64 -13.37 5.24 3.09
C LEU A 64 -13.42 6.26 4.24
N GLN A 65 -12.34 6.46 4.98
CA GLN A 65 -12.26 7.49 6.02
C GLN A 65 -12.30 8.91 5.47
N LEU A 66 -11.78 9.13 4.26
CA LEU A 66 -11.80 10.41 3.54
C LEU A 66 -13.10 10.66 2.74
N ASP A 67 -14.12 9.81 2.90
CA ASP A 67 -15.39 9.81 2.14
C ASP A 67 -15.23 9.62 0.62
N ARG A 68 -14.05 9.15 0.17
CA ARG A 68 -13.72 8.82 -1.23
C ARG A 68 -14.05 7.36 -1.56
N ARG A 69 -15.31 6.98 -1.37
CA ARG A 69 -15.74 5.57 -1.47
C ARG A 69 -15.59 4.98 -2.86
N GLU A 70 -15.79 5.76 -3.92
CA GLU A 70 -15.67 5.26 -5.30
C GLU A 70 -14.25 4.80 -5.63
N ASP A 71 -13.25 5.54 -5.16
CA ASP A 71 -11.84 5.18 -5.35
C ASP A 71 -11.47 3.97 -4.48
N ALA A 72 -12.01 3.89 -3.26
CA ALA A 72 -11.81 2.75 -2.37
C ALA A 72 -12.34 1.43 -2.99
N VAL A 73 -13.52 1.46 -3.61
CA VAL A 73 -14.11 0.27 -4.24
C VAL A 73 -13.24 -0.23 -5.40
N LYS A 74 -12.74 0.67 -6.26
CA LYS A 74 -11.84 0.30 -7.37
C LYS A 74 -10.54 -0.33 -6.88
N LEU A 75 -9.99 0.16 -5.77
CA LEU A 75 -8.80 -0.40 -5.13
C LEU A 75 -9.09 -1.80 -4.56
N LEU A 76 -10.25 -1.99 -3.92
CA LEU A 76 -10.65 -3.30 -3.39
C LEU A 76 -10.92 -4.32 -4.50
N GLU A 77 -11.49 -3.90 -5.64
CA GLU A 77 -11.65 -4.77 -6.81
C GLU A 77 -10.30 -5.18 -7.43
N SER A 78 -9.29 -4.33 -7.30
CA SER A 78 -7.92 -4.60 -7.77
C SER A 78 -7.10 -5.44 -6.77
N ALA A 79 -7.51 -5.49 -5.50
CA ALA A 79 -6.83 -6.21 -4.41
C ALA A 79 -7.16 -7.71 -4.36
N LYS A 80 -7.24 -8.37 -5.52
CA LYS A 80 -7.77 -9.73 -5.67
C LYS A 80 -6.69 -10.81 -5.79
#